data_AF-A0A257GMC4-F1
#
_entry.id   AF-A0A257GMC4-F1
#
_cell.length_a   1.000
_cell.length_b   1.000
_cell.length_c   1.000
_cell.angle_alpha   90.00
_cell.angle_beta   90.00
_cell.angle_gamma   90.00
#
_symmetry.space_group_name_H-M   'P 1'
#
loop_
_entity.id
_entity.type
_entity.pdbx_description
1 polymer ?
#
loop_
_entity_poly.entity_id
_entity_poly.type
_entity_poly.pdbx_seq_one_letter_code
_entity_poly.pdbx_strand_id
1 'polypeptide(L)'
;MNLVIGTRDVTPDDIRRTATGVEAVLHGDALASFLNAAFHGAGTIEILGGGFDRHQREVTWIEVRGCETRVTLAGTGVGRRLM
;
A
#
# COMPACT_ATOMS: atom_id res chain seq x y z
N MET A 1 -6.73 3.02 -8.90
CA MET A 1 -5.31 3.02 -8.49
C MET A 1 -5.03 1.63 -7.98
N ASN A 2 -3.89 1.04 -8.25
CA ASN A 2 -3.55 -0.28 -7.74
C ASN A 2 -2.33 -0.21 -6.82
N LEU A 3 -2.22 -1.18 -5.92
CA LEU A 3 -1.01 -1.39 -5.15
C LEU A 3 -0.15 -2.41 -5.89
N VAL A 4 1.15 -2.14 -6.00
CA VAL A 4 2.13 -3.14 -6.41
C VAL A 4 2.95 -3.50 -5.20
N ILE A 5 3.03 -4.79 -4.93
CA ILE A 5 3.77 -5.35 -3.80
C ILE A 5 4.83 -6.26 -4.38
N GLY A 6 6.09 -5.80 -4.36
CA GLY A 6 7.18 -6.44 -5.10
C GLY A 6 6.87 -6.44 -6.61
N THR A 7 6.59 -7.61 -7.19
CA THR A 7 6.21 -7.76 -8.61
C THR A 7 4.73 -8.07 -8.82
N ARG A 8 3.93 -8.07 -7.74
CA ARG A 8 2.52 -8.47 -7.79
C ARG A 8 1.60 -7.25 -7.81
N ASP A 9 0.74 -7.18 -8.82
CA ASP A 9 -0.42 -6.28 -8.81
C ASP A 9 -1.46 -6.75 -7.81
N VAL A 10 -1.85 -5.84 -6.91
CA VAL A 10 -2.88 -6.03 -5.91
C VAL A 10 -3.96 -4.98 -6.12
N THR A 11 -5.18 -5.46 -6.37
CA THR A 11 -6.37 -4.62 -6.49
C THR A 11 -7.03 -4.56 -5.11
N PRO A 12 -7.08 -3.39 -4.46
CA PRO A 12 -7.77 -3.22 -3.19
C PRO A 12 -9.29 -3.14 -3.34
N ASP A 13 -9.99 -3.48 -2.26
CA ASP A 13 -11.42 -3.25 -1.99
C ASP A 13 -11.89 -1.85 -2.39
N ASP A 14 -11.16 -0.91 -1.80
CA ASP A 14 -11.32 0.52 -1.96
C ASP A 14 -9.94 1.16 -1.83
N ILE A 15 -9.70 2.25 -2.55
CA ILE A 15 -8.47 3.02 -2.46
C ILE A 15 -8.73 4.49 -2.70
N ARG A 16 -8.32 5.30 -1.73
CA ARG A 16 -8.43 6.76 -1.81
C ARG A 16 -7.12 7.45 -1.47
N ARG A 17 -6.96 8.62 -2.05
CA ARG A 17 -5.85 9.52 -1.73
C ARG A 17 -6.13 10.25 -0.44
N THR A 18 -5.07 10.52 0.31
CA THR A 18 -5.06 11.38 1.47
C THR A 18 -4.05 12.51 1.24
N ALA A 19 -3.98 13.47 2.17
CA ALA A 19 -3.00 14.55 2.10
C ALA A 19 -1.55 14.04 2.12
N THR A 20 -1.30 12.89 2.77
CA THR A 20 0.04 12.36 3.03
C THR A 20 0.37 11.08 2.25
N GLY A 21 -0.60 10.52 1.53
CA GLY A 21 -0.43 9.31 0.72
C GLY A 21 -1.75 8.68 0.29
N VAL A 22 -1.97 7.41 0.63
CA VAL A 22 -3.21 6.68 0.29
C VAL A 22 -3.70 5.85 1.46
N GLU A 23 -5.00 5.61 1.46
CA GLU A 23 -5.64 4.60 2.30
C GLU A 23 -6.28 3.55 1.40
N ALA A 24 -6.04 2.29 1.71
CA ALA A 24 -6.58 1.16 0.96
C ALA A 24 -7.29 0.18 1.91
N VAL A 25 -8.37 -0.42 1.43
CA VAL A 25 -9.04 -1.53 2.12
C VAL A 25 -8.62 -2.83 1.46
N LEU A 26 -8.14 -3.78 2.27
CA LEU A 26 -7.59 -5.06 1.81
C LEU A 26 -8.24 -6.22 2.55
N HIS A 27 -8.46 -7.30 1.81
CA HIS A 27 -9.03 -8.56 2.32
C HIS A 27 -8.28 -9.77 1.77
N GLY A 28 -8.40 -10.91 2.47
CA GLY A 28 -7.92 -12.20 2.00
C GLY A 28 -6.45 -12.18 1.54
N ASP A 29 -6.22 -12.70 0.34
CA ASP A 29 -4.88 -12.82 -0.26
C ASP A 29 -4.18 -11.47 -0.48
N ALA A 30 -4.96 -10.42 -0.75
CA ALA A 30 -4.42 -9.07 -0.91
C ALA A 30 -3.84 -8.55 0.41
N LEU A 31 -4.56 -8.75 1.52
CA LEU A 31 -4.08 -8.41 2.85
C LEU A 31 -2.88 -9.28 3.27
N ALA A 32 -2.93 -10.59 3.03
CA ALA A 32 -1.82 -11.50 3.37
C ALA A 32 -0.53 -11.11 2.63
N SER A 33 -0.63 -10.81 1.32
CA SER A 33 0.51 -10.35 0.50
C SER A 33 1.06 -9.02 1.02
N PHE A 34 0.18 -8.10 1.39
CA PHE A 34 0.55 -6.81 1.96
C PHE A 34 1.31 -6.94 3.28
N LEU A 35 0.77 -7.69 4.25
CA LEU A 35 1.40 -7.87 5.55
C LEU A 35 2.77 -8.55 5.41
N ASN A 36 2.90 -9.51 4.50
CA ASN A 36 4.18 -10.16 4.25
C ASN A 36 5.25 -9.20 3.73
N ALA A 37 4.90 -8.31 2.79
CA ALA A 37 5.84 -7.31 2.30
C ALA A 37 6.16 -6.23 3.35
N ALA A 38 5.13 -5.76 4.07
CA ALA A 38 5.27 -4.70 5.07
C ALA A 38 6.15 -5.11 6.26
N PHE A 39 6.01 -6.35 6.75
CA PHE A 39 6.63 -6.77 8.02
C PHE A 39 7.78 -7.76 7.87
N HIS A 40 7.84 -8.54 6.78
CA HIS A 40 8.92 -9.52 6.57
C HIS A 40 9.94 -9.08 5.51
N GLY A 41 9.87 -7.84 5.04
CA GLY A 41 10.84 -7.29 4.08
C GLY A 41 10.80 -7.97 2.71
N ALA A 42 9.72 -8.68 2.39
CA ALA A 42 9.59 -9.47 1.18
C ALA A 42 9.30 -8.65 -0.09
N GLY A 43 9.24 -7.31 0.01
CA GLY A 43 9.06 -6.43 -1.16
C GLY A 43 8.90 -4.95 -0.81
N THR A 44 9.01 -4.10 -1.83
CA THR A 44 8.60 -2.69 -1.77
C THR A 44 7.10 -2.57 -2.01
N ILE A 45 6.45 -1.62 -1.34
CA ILE A 45 5.05 -1.26 -1.60
C ILE A 45 5.03 -0.01 -2.46
N GLU A 46 4.50 -0.16 -3.66
CA GLU A 46 4.41 0.87 -4.68
C GLU A 46 2.95 1.10 -5.06
N ILE A 47 2.67 2.29 -5.59
CA ILE A 47 1.34 2.64 -6.10
C ILE A 47 1.45 2.77 -7.61
N LEU A 48 0.63 2.04 -8.35
CA LEU A 48 0.44 2.26 -9.78
C LEU A 48 -0.80 3.15 -10.02
N GLY A 49 -0.57 4.24 -10.74
CA GLY A 49 -1.60 5.17 -11.19
C GLY A 49 -1.76 6.46 -10.37
N GLY A 50 -2.12 7.52 -11.10
CA GLY A 50 -2.25 8.90 -10.60
C GLY A 50 -0.90 9.52 -10.17
N GLY A 51 -0.92 10.70 -9.53
CA GLY A 51 0.28 11.41 -9.05
C GLY A 51 1.19 10.73 -8.00
N PHE A 52 1.08 9.42 -7.74
CA PHE A 52 2.00 8.67 -6.86
C PHE A 52 2.66 7.47 -7.57
N ASP A 53 2.55 7.42 -8.90
CA ASP A 53 3.00 6.31 -9.73
C ASP A 53 4.46 5.94 -9.45
N ARG A 54 4.70 4.67 -9.07
CA ARG A 54 6.03 4.08 -8.78
C ARG A 54 6.81 4.75 -7.63
N HIS A 55 6.10 5.29 -6.66
CA HIS A 55 6.74 5.84 -5.45
C HIS A 55 6.64 4.83 -4.31
N GLN A 56 7.78 4.57 -3.66
CA GLN A 56 7.81 3.74 -2.45
C GLN A 56 6.99 4.41 -1.34
N ARG A 57 6.19 3.61 -0.65
CA ARG A 57 5.43 4.04 0.53
C ARG A 57 5.73 3.16 1.72
N GLU A 58 5.59 3.76 2.89
CA GLU A 58 5.66 3.07 4.17
C GLU A 58 4.27 2.90 4.77
N VAL A 59 4.07 1.76 5.44
CA VAL A 59 2.86 1.52 6.21
C VAL A 59 2.95 2.34 7.50
N THR A 60 2.07 3.32 7.65
CA THR A 60 2.04 4.17 8.85
C THR A 60 0.91 3.81 9.80
N TRP A 61 -0.13 3.15 9.30
CA TRP A 61 -1.26 2.74 10.11
C TRP A 61 -1.94 1.50 9.53
N ILE A 62 -2.42 0.61 10.41
CA ILE A 62 -3.29 -0.50 10.05
C ILE A 62 -4.45 -0.49 11.04
N GLU A 63 -5.66 -0.51 10.51
CA GLU A 63 -6.90 -0.57 11.28
C GLU A 63 -7.72 -1.78 10.84
N VAL A 64 -8.15 -2.60 11.79
CA VAL A 64 -9.04 -3.74 11.54
C VAL A 64 -10.43 -3.40 12.09
N ARG A 65 -11.44 -3.45 11.23
CA ARG A 65 -12.85 -3.20 11.56
C ARG A 65 -13.73 -4.33 11.04
N GLY A 66 -14.11 -5.26 11.93
CA GLY A 66 -14.89 -6.43 11.54
C GLY A 66 -14.13 -7.28 10.52
N CYS A 67 -14.68 -7.40 9.31
CA CYS A 67 -14.04 -8.13 8.22
C CYS A 67 -13.09 -7.27 7.38
N GLU A 68 -13.06 -5.95 7.58
CA GLU A 68 -12.25 -5.00 6.81
C GLU A 68 -10.91 -4.71 7.47
N THR A 69 -9.84 -4.67 6.67
CA THR A 69 -8.55 -4.12 7.09
C THR A 69 -8.21 -2.93 6.24
N ARG A 70 -8.15 -1.77 6.88
CA ARG A 70 -7.73 -0.52 6.26
C ARG A 70 -6.25 -0.28 6.55
N VAL A 71 -5.49 0.00 5.51
CA VAL A 71 -4.07 0.30 5.60
C VAL A 71 -3.81 1.72 5.11
N THR A 72 -3.00 2.47 5.86
CA THR A 72 -2.55 3.80 5.49
C THR A 72 -1.10 3.73 5.06
N LEU A 73 -0.85 4.21 3.85
CA LEU A 73 0.45 4.28 3.22
C LEU A 73 0.84 5.75 3.06
N ALA A 74 1.93 6.17 3.68
CA ALA A 74 2.46 7.52 3.53
C ALA A 74 3.80 7.52 2.79
N GLY A 75 4.19 8.68 2.28
CA GLY A 75 5.55 8.85 1.75
C GLY A 75 6.60 8.64 2.82
N THR A 76 7.64 7.89 2.46
CA THR A 76 8.89 7.91 3.22
C THR A 76 9.39 9.35 3.23
N GLY A 77 9.80 9.87 4.39
CA GLY A 77 10.45 11.17 4.46
C GLY A 77 11.61 11.19 3.46
N VAL A 78 11.57 12.17 2.54
CA VAL A 78 12.32 12.19 1.27
C VAL A 78 11.83 11.12 0.27
N GLY A 79 10.87 11.51 -0.57
CA GLY A 79 10.25 10.65 -1.58
C GLY A 79 11.27 9.97 -2.49
N ARG A 80 11.62 8.73 -2.16
CA ARG A 80 12.52 7.91 -2.97
C ARG A 80 11.71 7.35 -4.13
N ARG A 81 11.83 8.00 -5.28
CA ARG A 81 11.35 7.48 -6.56
C ARG A 81 12.24 6.29 -6.92
N LEU A 82 11.64 5.10 -7.08
CA LEU A 82 12.35 3.93 -7.58
C LEU A 82 12.40 4.03 -9.11
N MET A 83 13.59 3.81 -9.69
CA MET A 83 13.86 3.93 -11.13
C MET A 83 13.22 2.79 -11.93
#